data_AF-A0A800FZU6-F1
#
_entry.id   AF-A0A800FZU6-F1
#
_cell.length_a   1.000
_cell.length_b   1.000
_cell.length_c   1.000
_cell.angle_alpha   90.00
_cell.angle_beta   90.00
_cell.angle_gamma   90.00
#
_symmetry.space_group_name_H-M   'P 1'
#
loop_
_entity.id
_entity.type
_entity.pdbx_description
1 polymer ?
#
loop_
_entity_poly.entity_id
_entity_poly.type
_entity_poly.pdbx_seq_one_letter_code
_entity_poly.pdbx_strand_id
1 'polypeptide(L)'
;MVKESLDKHDFNQSQQDCSLEGSVFDHPLAGIPLTERYSRRDFIKGVIASGVAVSGIPYMVSGQARPSPSLGSVERLISLHVNDQVRRVDVLPNETLVMTLRYKLGLTGTKLGCDRGECGACTVLIDDINYYACSTLTHRVRNRQITTVEGIENSQGELHPVQSAFVRELAPQCGFCTPGQVMSAVALLKENPNPTREEAREALSGNLCRCGAYDHYLNGVMSAAREINRG
;
A
#
# COMPACT_ATOMS: atom_id res chain seq x y z
N MET A 1 0.89 29.49 -52.61
CA MET A 1 -0.59 29.34 -52.68
C MET A 1 -0.97 28.38 -51.58
N VAL A 2 -1.60 28.73 -50.46
CA VAL A 2 -2.55 29.80 -50.05
C VAL A 2 -2.35 29.89 -48.51
N LYS A 3 -1.91 30.98 -47.84
CA LYS A 3 -2.46 32.32 -47.51
C LYS A 3 -3.79 32.36 -46.72
N GLU A 4 -3.67 32.76 -45.44
CA GLU A 4 -4.66 33.40 -44.52
C GLU A 4 -5.94 32.60 -44.17
N SER A 5 -6.54 32.67 -42.97
CA SER A 5 -6.78 33.85 -42.13
C SER A 5 -6.92 33.51 -40.63
N LEU A 6 -6.61 34.51 -39.81
CA LEU A 6 -6.95 34.66 -38.39
C LEU A 6 -8.48 34.70 -38.19
N ASP A 7 -8.94 34.37 -36.98
CA ASP A 7 -9.87 35.24 -36.26
C ASP A 7 -9.77 35.06 -34.73
N LYS A 8 -9.62 36.20 -34.06
CA LYS A 8 -9.74 36.42 -32.61
C LYS A 8 -11.08 37.12 -32.39
N HIS A 9 -11.96 36.51 -31.61
CA HIS A 9 -13.17 37.11 -31.02
C HIS A 9 -13.46 36.30 -29.74
N ASP A 10 -13.93 36.83 -28.63
CA ASP A 10 -14.14 38.19 -28.18
C ASP A 10 -14.14 38.14 -26.64
N PHE A 11 -13.66 39.21 -26.03
CA PHE A 11 -13.48 39.37 -24.60
C PHE A 11 -14.56 40.32 -24.11
N ASN A 12 -15.68 39.85 -23.55
CA ASN A 12 -16.43 40.65 -22.57
C ASN A 12 -17.60 39.92 -21.89
N GLN A 13 -17.93 40.41 -20.70
CA GLN A 13 -19.20 40.35 -19.99
C GLN A 13 -19.55 39.07 -19.21
N SER A 14 -19.20 39.09 -17.93
CA SER A 14 -20.19 38.90 -16.85
C SER A 14 -19.64 39.46 -15.53
N GLN A 15 -19.75 40.78 -15.36
CA GLN A 15 -19.69 41.41 -14.04
C GLN A 15 -21.12 41.36 -13.51
N GLN A 16 -21.36 40.53 -12.50
CA GLN A 16 -22.65 40.42 -11.83
C GLN A 16 -22.49 40.99 -10.42
N ASP A 17 -23.25 42.05 -10.18
CA ASP A 17 -23.33 42.84 -8.96
C ASP A 17 -23.58 41.96 -7.73
N CYS A 18 -22.74 42.15 -6.71
CA CYS A 18 -22.93 41.59 -5.38
C CYS A 18 -23.44 42.71 -4.46
N SER A 19 -24.75 42.92 -4.44
CA SER A 19 -25.42 43.84 -3.53
C SER A 19 -25.44 43.26 -2.12
N LEU A 20 -24.75 43.92 -1.19
CA LEU A 20 -24.74 43.62 0.24
C LEU A 20 -25.94 44.31 0.90
N GLU A 21 -26.98 43.54 1.26
CA GLU A 21 -28.02 43.99 2.18
C GLU A 21 -27.59 43.72 3.64
N GLY A 22 -27.58 44.78 4.45
CA GLY A 22 -27.19 44.74 5.85
C GLY A 22 -28.25 44.10 6.74
N SER A 23 -27.84 43.10 7.53
CA SER A 23 -28.63 42.57 8.62
C SER A 23 -28.34 43.35 9.92
N VAL A 24 -29.42 43.85 10.51
CA VAL A 24 -29.47 44.53 11.81
C VAL A 24 -29.15 43.52 12.91
N PHE A 25 -28.18 43.84 13.77
CA PHE A 25 -27.85 43.07 14.97
C PHE A 25 -28.67 43.61 16.16
N ASP A 26 -29.61 42.81 16.67
CA ASP A 26 -30.25 43.06 17.97
C ASP A 26 -29.32 42.63 19.13
N HIS A 27 -29.10 43.53 20.08
CA HIS A 27 -28.29 43.32 21.29
C HIS A 27 -29.18 42.88 22.46
N PRO A 28 -28.99 41.68 23.05
CA PRO A 28 -29.86 41.19 24.13
C PRO A 28 -29.18 41.31 25.49
N LEU A 29 -29.18 42.49 26.12
CA LEU A 29 -28.82 42.62 27.54
C LEU A 29 -29.62 43.74 28.23
N ALA A 30 -30.89 43.47 28.50
CA ALA A 30 -31.69 44.27 29.44
C ALA A 30 -32.48 43.33 30.35
N GLY A 31 -32.11 43.26 31.63
CA GLY A 31 -32.97 42.68 32.67
C GLY A 31 -32.32 41.65 33.57
N ILE A 32 -31.44 42.08 34.49
CA ILE A 32 -31.21 41.36 35.74
C ILE A 32 -31.21 42.38 36.90
N PRO A 33 -32.24 42.40 37.76
CA PRO A 33 -32.24 43.24 38.96
C PRO A 33 -31.31 42.63 40.03
N LEU A 34 -30.34 43.41 40.48
CA LEU A 34 -29.39 43.04 41.54
C LEU A 34 -29.93 43.48 42.91
N THR A 35 -30.57 42.57 43.65
CA THR A 35 -30.79 42.75 45.08
C THR A 35 -30.67 41.44 45.86
N GLU A 36 -29.44 41.01 46.14
CA GLU A 36 -29.08 40.37 47.41
C GLU A 36 -27.63 40.76 47.74
N ARG A 37 -27.40 41.26 48.95
CA ARG A 37 -26.06 41.65 49.43
C ARG A 37 -25.26 40.40 49.80
N TYR A 38 -24.67 39.74 48.81
CA TYR A 38 -23.63 38.74 49.02
C TYR A 38 -22.25 39.41 49.14
N SER A 39 -21.49 39.12 50.19
CA SER A 39 -20.12 39.63 50.30
C SER A 39 -19.22 38.95 49.27
N ARG A 40 -18.28 39.69 48.68
CA ARG A 40 -17.25 39.14 47.77
C ARG A 40 -16.55 37.91 48.37
N ARG A 41 -16.41 37.89 49.70
CA ARG A 41 -15.79 36.78 50.43
C ARG A 41 -16.64 35.51 50.45
N ASP A 42 -17.97 35.65 50.51
CA ASP A 42 -18.90 34.51 50.53
C ASP A 42 -19.11 33.95 49.13
N PHE A 43 -19.09 34.80 48.11
CA PHE A 43 -19.06 34.38 46.71
C PHE A 43 -17.79 33.57 46.38
N ILE A 44 -16.60 34.07 46.77
CA ILE A 44 -15.33 33.35 46.54
C ILE A 44 -15.32 32.00 47.28
N LYS A 45 -15.81 31.95 48.52
CA LYS A 45 -15.92 30.68 49.27
C LYS A 45 -16.87 29.69 48.59
N GLY A 46 -18.01 30.17 48.07
CA GLY A 46 -18.97 29.34 47.33
C GLY A 46 -18.41 28.79 46.02
N VAL A 47 -17.71 29.62 45.24
CA VAL A 47 -17.10 29.24 43.94
C VAL A 47 -15.96 28.23 44.12
N ILE A 48 -15.11 28.39 45.15
CA ILE A 48 -14.01 27.45 45.42
C ILE A 48 -14.55 26.08 45.89
N ALA A 49 -15.54 26.06 46.77
CA ALA A 49 -16.10 24.82 47.31
C ALA A 49 -16.88 23.99 46.27
N SER A 50 -17.55 24.65 45.31
CA SER A 50 -18.31 23.99 44.24
C SER A 50 -17.46 23.65 43.00
N GLY A 51 -16.42 24.42 42.71
CA GLY A 51 -15.54 24.20 41.56
C GLY A 51 -14.72 22.89 41.63
N VAL A 52 -14.28 22.48 42.82
CA VAL A 52 -13.47 21.25 43.00
C VAL A 52 -14.32 19.97 42.91
N ALA A 53 -15.57 20.02 43.36
CA ALA A 53 -16.44 18.84 43.32
C ALA A 53 -16.95 18.53 41.90
N VAL A 54 -17.21 19.53 41.07
CA VAL A 54 -17.81 19.33 39.73
C VAL A 54 -16.76 19.06 38.65
N SER A 55 -15.53 19.54 38.79
CA SER A 55 -14.48 19.41 37.77
C SER A 55 -13.73 18.07 37.78
N GLY A 56 -13.73 17.33 38.89
CA GLY A 56 -13.06 16.02 39.00
C GLY A 56 -13.92 14.82 38.60
N ILE A 57 -15.24 14.93 38.71
CA ILE A 57 -16.19 13.84 38.41
C ILE A 57 -16.14 13.38 36.93
N PRO A 58 -16.04 14.27 35.93
CA PRO A 58 -15.97 13.83 34.53
C PRO A 58 -14.73 12.98 34.25
N TYR A 59 -13.60 13.27 34.88
CA TYR A 59 -12.35 12.55 34.69
C TYR A 59 -12.30 11.20 35.40
N MET A 60 -13.05 11.02 36.50
CA MET A 60 -13.14 9.73 37.21
C MET A 60 -14.22 8.80 36.62
N VAL A 61 -15.24 9.36 35.96
CA VAL A 61 -16.35 8.60 35.35
C VAL A 61 -16.10 8.34 33.85
N SER A 62 -15.35 9.18 33.16
CA SER A 62 -14.81 8.86 31.83
C SER A 62 -13.54 8.03 31.96
N GLY A 63 -13.64 6.86 32.58
CA GLY A 63 -12.77 5.75 32.17
C GLY A 63 -12.93 5.64 30.66
N GLN A 64 -11.84 5.88 29.92
CA GLN A 64 -11.84 5.86 28.46
C GLN A 64 -12.49 4.55 27.98
N ALA A 65 -13.77 4.62 27.62
CA ALA A 65 -14.42 3.55 26.89
C ALA A 65 -13.68 3.51 25.55
N ARG A 66 -12.75 2.56 25.41
CA ARG A 66 -12.17 2.26 24.11
C ARG A 66 -13.37 1.98 23.21
N PRO A 67 -13.54 2.69 22.09
CA PRO A 67 -14.64 2.40 21.18
C PRO A 67 -14.58 0.92 20.86
N SER A 68 -15.66 0.20 21.20
CA SER A 68 -15.76 -1.22 20.89
C SER A 68 -15.60 -1.36 19.38
N PRO A 69 -14.72 -2.26 18.89
CA PRO A 69 -14.60 -2.50 17.46
C PRO A 69 -15.99 -2.80 16.90
N SER A 70 -16.44 -1.99 15.94
CA SER A 70 -17.70 -2.24 15.25
C SER A 70 -17.66 -3.64 14.65
N LEU A 71 -18.75 -4.40 14.74
CA LEU A 71 -18.87 -5.70 14.04
C LEU A 71 -18.48 -5.51 12.56
N GLY A 72 -17.32 -6.05 12.17
CA GLY A 72 -16.74 -5.90 10.83
C GLY A 72 -15.47 -5.03 10.72
N SER A 73 -14.99 -4.40 11.80
CA SER A 73 -13.71 -3.68 11.77
C SER A 73 -12.54 -4.66 11.79
N VAL A 74 -11.81 -4.77 10.67
CA VAL A 74 -10.52 -5.47 10.61
C VAL A 74 -9.44 -4.55 11.17
N GLU A 75 -8.53 -5.11 11.99
CA GLU A 75 -7.33 -4.39 12.43
C GLU A 75 -6.59 -3.88 11.20
N ARG A 76 -6.44 -2.57 11.08
CA ARG A 76 -5.83 -1.97 9.90
C ARG A 76 -4.31 -1.96 9.96
N LEU A 77 -3.73 -1.64 11.12
CA LEU A 77 -2.29 -1.60 11.29
C LEU A 77 -1.75 -3.00 11.61
N ILE A 78 -1.16 -3.65 10.61
CA ILE A 78 -0.63 -5.01 10.73
C ILE A 78 0.89 -5.03 10.58
N SER A 79 1.53 -6.07 11.08
CA SER A 79 2.94 -6.38 10.78
C SER A 79 3.01 -7.38 9.63
N LEU A 80 3.87 -7.13 8.66
CA LEU A 80 4.17 -8.04 7.55
C LEU A 80 5.64 -8.45 7.59
N HIS A 81 5.92 -9.72 7.29
CA HIS A 81 7.28 -10.24 7.13
C HIS A 81 7.63 -10.23 5.64
N VAL A 82 8.38 -9.23 5.18
CA VAL A 82 8.72 -9.06 3.75
C VAL A 82 10.23 -8.93 3.60
N ASN A 83 10.84 -9.82 2.81
CA ASN A 83 12.29 -9.87 2.56
C ASN A 83 13.08 -9.85 3.88
N ASP A 84 12.75 -10.79 4.78
CA ASP A 84 13.29 -10.93 6.14
C ASP A 84 13.15 -9.71 7.07
N GLN A 85 12.31 -8.73 6.71
CA GLN A 85 12.06 -7.54 7.51
C GLN A 85 10.61 -7.49 7.99
N VAL A 86 10.43 -7.19 9.29
CA VAL A 86 9.11 -6.92 9.86
C VAL A 86 8.72 -5.46 9.59
N ARG A 87 7.66 -5.26 8.82
CA ARG A 87 7.18 -3.95 8.39
C ARG A 87 5.77 -3.72 8.93
N ARG A 88 5.59 -2.67 9.72
CA ARG A 88 4.25 -2.23 10.17
C ARG A 88 3.62 -1.34 9.11
N VAL A 89 2.40 -1.67 8.70
CA VAL A 89 1.70 -0.98 7.62
C VAL A 89 0.21 -0.89 7.90
N ASP A 90 -0.39 0.27 7.63
CA ASP A 90 -1.84 0.46 7.65
C ASP A 90 -2.44 -0.11 6.37
N VAL A 91 -3.30 -1.13 6.46
CA VAL A 91 -3.81 -1.94 5.35
C VAL A 91 -5.34 -1.99 5.37
N LEU A 92 -5.96 -1.61 4.26
CA LEU A 92 -7.42 -1.72 4.10
C LEU A 92 -7.87 -3.19 4.09
N PRO A 93 -9.08 -3.52 4.59
CA PRO A 93 -9.57 -4.91 4.64
C PRO A 93 -9.52 -5.65 3.29
N ASN A 94 -9.77 -4.93 2.20
CA ASN A 94 -9.82 -5.44 0.83
C ASN A 94 -8.53 -5.20 0.02
N GLU A 95 -7.45 -4.74 0.65
CA GLU A 95 -6.22 -4.41 -0.06
C GLU A 95 -5.43 -5.66 -0.44
N THR A 96 -5.15 -5.78 -1.74
CA THR A 96 -4.35 -6.88 -2.28
C THR A 96 -2.87 -6.67 -1.95
N LEU A 97 -2.12 -7.76 -1.85
CA LEU A 97 -0.72 -7.75 -1.45
C LEU A 97 0.12 -6.90 -2.40
N VAL A 98 -0.16 -6.95 -3.69
CA VAL A 98 0.54 -6.12 -4.70
C VAL A 98 0.35 -4.63 -4.44
N MET A 99 -0.82 -4.20 -3.96
CA MET A 99 -1.08 -2.79 -3.65
C MET A 99 -0.27 -2.36 -2.43
N THR A 100 -0.25 -3.17 -1.38
CA THR A 100 0.54 -2.92 -0.17
C THR A 100 2.03 -2.85 -0.49
N LEU A 101 2.57 -3.85 -1.18
CA LEU A 101 3.99 -3.93 -1.54
C LEU A 101 4.44 -2.69 -2.33
N ARG A 102 3.69 -2.34 -3.39
CA ARG A 102 4.08 -1.27 -4.30
C ARG A 102 3.87 0.12 -3.72
N TYR A 103 2.68 0.39 -3.18
CA TYR A 103 2.25 1.75 -2.88
C TYR A 103 2.44 2.15 -1.42
N LYS A 104 2.56 1.18 -0.50
CA LYS A 104 2.80 1.46 0.92
C LYS A 104 4.22 1.16 1.37
N LEU A 105 4.80 0.07 0.85
CA LEU A 105 6.15 -0.35 1.20
C LEU A 105 7.22 0.11 0.19
N GLY A 106 6.82 0.64 -0.95
CA GLY A 106 7.74 1.12 -2.00
C GLY A 106 8.49 0.03 -2.74
N LEU A 107 8.11 -1.25 -2.56
CA LEU A 107 8.69 -2.42 -3.23
C LEU A 107 8.04 -2.56 -4.61
N THR A 108 8.56 -1.79 -5.58
CA THR A 108 7.95 -1.64 -6.91
C THR A 108 8.42 -2.66 -7.92
N GLY A 109 9.29 -3.60 -7.53
CA GLY A 109 9.75 -4.74 -8.33
C GLY A 109 8.60 -5.63 -8.75
N THR A 110 7.76 -6.07 -7.82
CA THR A 110 6.49 -6.76 -8.13
C THR A 110 5.60 -5.85 -8.97
N LYS A 111 5.17 -6.29 -10.16
CA LYS A 111 4.40 -5.46 -11.09
C LYS A 111 2.90 -5.72 -11.02
N LEU A 112 2.13 -4.68 -11.29
CA LEU A 112 0.68 -4.76 -11.45
C LEU A 112 0.34 -4.61 -12.94
N GLY A 113 0.07 -5.72 -13.62
CA GLY A 113 -0.23 -5.76 -15.05
C GLY A 113 -1.72 -5.86 -15.35
N CYS A 114 -2.32 -7.01 -15.02
CA CYS A 114 -3.73 -7.30 -15.34
C CYS A 114 -4.73 -7.09 -14.20
N ASP A 115 -4.23 -7.12 -12.95
CA ASP A 115 -5.00 -7.08 -11.69
C ASP A 115 -6.17 -8.08 -11.60
N ARG A 116 -6.01 -9.25 -12.23
CA ARG A 116 -7.05 -10.28 -12.27
C ARG A 116 -6.51 -11.72 -12.29
N GLY A 117 -5.24 -11.91 -11.94
CA GLY A 117 -4.62 -13.23 -11.81
C GLY A 117 -4.20 -13.93 -13.12
N GLU A 118 -4.00 -13.17 -14.20
CA GLU A 118 -3.75 -13.76 -15.53
C GLU A 118 -2.28 -13.67 -15.98
N CYS A 119 -1.62 -12.54 -15.71
CA CYS A 119 -0.33 -12.24 -16.35
C CYS A 119 0.92 -12.70 -15.59
N GLY A 120 0.81 -13.08 -14.31
CA GLY A 120 1.95 -13.47 -13.46
C GLY A 120 2.97 -12.39 -13.12
N ALA A 121 2.93 -11.20 -13.73
CA ALA A 121 3.88 -10.12 -13.41
C ALA A 121 3.90 -9.68 -11.92
N CYS A 122 2.86 -10.05 -11.16
CA CYS A 122 2.74 -9.81 -9.72
C CYS A 122 3.18 -11.00 -8.84
N THR A 123 3.84 -12.02 -9.42
CA THR A 123 4.29 -13.19 -8.66
C THR A 123 5.27 -12.80 -7.57
N VAL A 124 5.02 -13.33 -6.38
CA VAL A 124 5.88 -13.28 -5.18
C VAL A 124 5.92 -14.67 -4.57
N LEU A 125 6.86 -14.91 -3.65
CA LEU A 125 6.85 -16.12 -2.84
C LEU A 125 6.17 -15.85 -1.51
N ILE A 126 5.31 -16.78 -1.09
CA ILE A 126 4.73 -16.79 0.26
C ILE A 126 4.99 -18.17 0.86
N ASP A 127 5.87 -18.19 1.86
CA ASP A 127 6.50 -19.41 2.39
C ASP A 127 7.05 -20.27 1.23
N ASP A 128 7.88 -19.65 0.39
CA ASP A 128 8.55 -20.26 -0.78
C ASP A 128 7.67 -20.76 -1.93
N ILE A 129 6.35 -20.58 -1.83
CA ILE A 129 5.40 -20.97 -2.88
C ILE A 129 5.00 -19.75 -3.71
N ASN A 130 4.85 -19.92 -5.03
CA ASN A 130 4.37 -18.87 -5.92
C ASN A 130 2.92 -18.45 -5.60
N TYR A 131 2.71 -17.14 -5.44
CA TYR A 131 1.37 -16.55 -5.37
C TYR A 131 1.27 -15.32 -6.27
N TYR A 132 0.09 -15.11 -6.85
CA TYR A 132 -0.25 -13.84 -7.48
C TYR A 132 -0.65 -12.83 -6.40
N ALA A 133 0.21 -11.84 -6.19
CA ALA A 133 -0.01 -10.81 -5.19
C ALA A 133 -1.25 -9.95 -5.48
N CYS A 134 -1.69 -9.83 -6.75
CA CYS A 134 -2.93 -9.12 -7.11
C CYS A 134 -4.20 -9.84 -6.66
N SER A 135 -4.15 -11.16 -6.49
CA SER A 135 -5.31 -11.98 -6.09
C SER A 135 -5.22 -12.45 -4.64
N THR A 136 -4.24 -11.94 -3.89
CA THR A 136 -4.00 -12.28 -2.48
C THR A 136 -4.30 -11.08 -1.61
N LEU A 137 -5.21 -11.20 -0.65
CA LEU A 137 -5.46 -10.15 0.33
C LEU A 137 -4.30 -10.06 1.33
N THR A 138 -3.81 -8.86 1.57
CA THR A 138 -2.67 -8.60 2.47
C THR A 138 -2.93 -9.12 3.89
N HIS A 139 -4.15 -8.94 4.40
CA HIS A 139 -4.56 -9.43 5.72
C HIS A 139 -4.44 -10.95 5.89
N ARG A 140 -4.51 -11.74 4.80
CA ARG A 140 -4.42 -13.20 4.87
C ARG A 140 -3.00 -13.72 5.05
N VAL A 141 -1.99 -12.89 4.83
CA VAL A 141 -0.59 -13.31 4.79
C VAL A 141 0.27 -12.63 5.85
N ARG A 142 -0.36 -11.91 6.80
CA ARG A 142 0.34 -11.13 7.85
C ARG A 142 1.31 -11.93 8.73
N ASN A 143 1.08 -13.23 8.88
CA ASN A 143 1.93 -14.12 9.68
C ASN A 143 2.79 -15.07 8.83
N ARG A 144 2.94 -14.78 7.52
CA ARG A 144 3.66 -15.61 6.56
C ARG A 144 4.88 -14.87 6.04
N GLN A 145 5.90 -15.61 5.63
CA GLN A 145 7.09 -15.01 5.03
C GLN A 145 6.79 -14.65 3.58
N ILE A 146 7.01 -13.39 3.22
CA ILE A 146 6.83 -12.89 1.85
C ILE A 146 8.20 -12.54 1.28
N THR A 147 8.51 -13.06 0.09
CA THR A 147 9.74 -12.73 -0.63
C THR A 147 9.37 -12.14 -1.99
N THR A 148 9.87 -10.94 -2.26
CA THR A 148 9.74 -10.25 -3.55
C THR A 148 11.06 -10.30 -4.32
N VAL A 149 11.07 -9.80 -5.55
CA VAL A 149 12.28 -9.79 -6.39
C VAL A 149 13.42 -8.96 -5.80
N GLU A 150 13.11 -8.00 -4.93
CA GLU A 150 14.09 -7.20 -4.19
C GLU A 150 14.74 -7.97 -3.03
N GLY A 151 14.22 -9.14 -2.65
CA GLY A 151 14.65 -9.91 -1.48
C GLY A 151 15.43 -11.19 -1.79
N ILE A 152 15.80 -11.44 -3.05
CA ILE A 152 16.45 -12.70 -3.46
C ILE A 152 17.96 -12.58 -3.68
N GLU A 153 18.54 -11.41 -3.42
CA GLU A 153 20.01 -11.25 -3.41
C GLU A 153 20.64 -12.23 -2.42
N ASN A 154 21.85 -12.70 -2.71
CA ASN A 154 22.56 -13.58 -1.78
C ASN A 154 23.05 -12.81 -0.54
N SER A 155 23.58 -13.52 0.46
CA SER A 155 24.08 -12.92 1.70
C SER A 155 25.24 -11.93 1.51
N GLN A 156 25.87 -11.91 0.34
CA GLN A 156 26.95 -11.00 -0.05
C GLN A 156 26.43 -9.79 -0.84
N GLY A 157 25.12 -9.69 -1.09
CA GLY A 157 24.51 -8.64 -1.89
C GLY A 157 24.68 -8.82 -3.39
N GLU A 158 25.02 -10.03 -3.85
CA GLU A 158 25.14 -10.35 -5.27
C GLU A 158 23.81 -10.85 -5.82
N LEU A 159 23.67 -10.73 -7.15
CA LEU A 159 22.51 -11.22 -7.88
C LEU A 159 22.29 -12.72 -7.64
N HIS A 160 21.02 -13.10 -7.47
CA HIS A 160 20.63 -14.51 -7.46
C HIS A 160 21.06 -15.21 -8.76
N PRO A 161 21.47 -16.50 -8.75
CA PRO A 161 21.86 -17.22 -9.98
C PRO A 161 20.83 -17.14 -11.11
N VAL A 162 19.54 -17.12 -10.78
CA VAL A 162 18.44 -16.87 -11.74
C VAL A 162 18.53 -15.48 -12.39
N GLN A 163 18.75 -14.43 -11.60
CA GLN A 163 18.90 -13.07 -12.11
C GLN A 163 20.13 -12.97 -13.03
N SER A 164 21.27 -13.48 -12.56
CA SER A 164 22.52 -13.53 -13.34
C SER A 164 22.37 -14.29 -14.65
N ALA A 165 21.72 -15.45 -14.62
CA ALA A 165 21.45 -16.25 -15.82
C ALA A 165 20.51 -15.53 -16.80
N PHE A 166 19.45 -14.89 -16.32
CA PHE A 166 18.52 -14.16 -17.20
C PHE A 166 19.20 -12.98 -17.90
N VAL A 167 20.14 -12.31 -17.23
CA VAL A 167 20.99 -11.27 -17.85
C VAL A 167 21.90 -11.88 -18.93
N ARG A 168 22.61 -12.97 -18.62
CA ARG A 168 23.52 -13.64 -19.57
C ARG A 168 22.81 -14.15 -20.83
N GLU A 169 21.59 -14.66 -20.66
CA GLU A 169 20.78 -15.20 -21.77
C GLU A 169 19.94 -14.13 -22.49
N LEU A 170 20.11 -12.85 -22.13
CA LEU A 170 19.39 -11.70 -22.71
C LEU A 170 17.85 -11.86 -22.65
N ALA A 171 17.35 -12.41 -21.55
CA ALA A 171 15.92 -12.71 -21.41
C ALA A 171 15.03 -11.46 -21.21
N PRO A 172 15.41 -10.47 -20.38
CA PRO A 172 14.63 -9.25 -20.24
C PRO A 172 14.74 -8.37 -21.49
N GLN A 173 13.59 -8.03 -22.09
CA GLN A 173 13.50 -6.95 -23.08
C GLN A 173 12.97 -5.67 -22.41
N CYS A 174 11.64 -5.47 -22.36
CA CYS A 174 11.05 -4.32 -21.64
C CYS A 174 11.17 -4.44 -20.12
N GLY A 175 11.52 -5.63 -19.60
CA GLY A 175 11.70 -5.88 -18.18
C GLY A 175 10.41 -6.01 -17.34
N PHE A 176 9.22 -5.74 -17.90
CA PHE A 176 8.01 -5.64 -17.09
C PHE A 176 7.57 -6.99 -16.49
N CYS A 177 7.63 -8.09 -17.25
CA CYS A 177 7.30 -9.42 -16.72
C CYS A 177 8.46 -10.07 -15.95
N THR A 178 9.69 -9.54 -16.07
CA THR A 178 10.91 -10.15 -15.55
C THR A 178 10.84 -10.46 -14.05
N PRO A 179 10.31 -9.58 -13.18
CA PRO A 179 10.16 -9.90 -11.76
C PRO A 179 9.36 -11.18 -11.52
N GLY A 180 8.21 -11.33 -12.18
CA GLY A 180 7.38 -12.54 -12.05
C GLY A 180 8.08 -13.79 -12.58
N GLN A 181 8.75 -13.67 -13.74
CA GLN A 181 9.56 -14.76 -14.33
C GLN A 181 10.67 -15.22 -13.37
N VAL A 182 11.36 -14.27 -12.75
CA VAL A 182 12.43 -14.55 -11.78
C VAL A 182 11.86 -15.28 -10.57
N MET A 183 10.78 -14.78 -9.95
CA MET A 183 10.22 -15.42 -8.76
C MET A 183 9.73 -16.84 -9.05
N SER A 184 9.09 -17.07 -10.21
CA SER A 184 8.66 -18.43 -10.58
C SER A 184 9.82 -19.38 -10.86
N ALA A 185 10.90 -18.89 -11.50
CA ALA A 185 12.11 -19.69 -11.69
C ALA A 185 12.82 -20.01 -10.37
N VAL A 186 12.86 -19.07 -9.42
CA VAL A 186 13.40 -19.30 -8.08
C VAL A 186 12.62 -20.39 -7.35
N ALA A 187 11.29 -20.32 -7.36
CA ALA A 187 10.44 -21.35 -6.76
C ALA A 187 10.69 -22.73 -7.38
N LEU A 188 10.71 -22.81 -8.72
CA LEU A 188 10.99 -24.05 -9.43
C LEU A 188 12.33 -24.64 -9.02
N LEU A 189 13.42 -23.86 -9.06
CA LEU A 189 14.75 -24.38 -8.81
C LEU A 189 15.00 -24.73 -7.34
N LYS A 190 14.20 -24.17 -6.43
CA LYS A 190 14.18 -24.57 -5.02
C LYS A 190 13.50 -25.93 -4.83
N GLU A 191 12.43 -26.20 -5.57
CA GLU A 191 11.71 -27.48 -5.51
C GLU A 191 12.41 -28.60 -6.31
N ASN A 192 12.87 -28.28 -7.52
CA ASN A 192 13.57 -29.17 -8.42
C ASN A 192 14.83 -28.46 -8.97
N PRO A 193 16.02 -28.71 -8.39
CA PRO A 193 17.28 -28.10 -8.82
C PRO A 193 17.78 -28.52 -10.21
N ASN A 194 17.20 -29.59 -10.79
CA ASN A 194 17.59 -30.09 -12.11
C ASN A 194 16.34 -30.36 -12.97
N PRO A 195 15.55 -29.32 -13.28
CA PRO A 195 14.33 -29.49 -14.05
C PRO A 195 14.69 -29.75 -15.51
N THR A 196 13.83 -30.51 -16.18
CA THR A 196 13.79 -30.55 -17.64
C THR A 196 13.30 -29.20 -18.18
N ARG A 197 13.59 -28.93 -19.45
CA ARG A 197 13.09 -27.71 -20.11
C ARG A 197 11.56 -27.64 -20.15
N GLU A 198 10.90 -28.80 -20.19
CA GLU A 198 9.45 -28.89 -20.21
C GLU A 198 8.85 -28.57 -18.83
N GLU A 199 9.45 -29.06 -17.74
CA GLU A 199 9.08 -28.66 -16.38
C GLU A 199 9.31 -27.16 -16.15
N ALA A 200 10.40 -26.60 -16.69
CA ALA A 200 10.63 -25.16 -16.66
C ALA A 200 9.54 -24.37 -17.44
N ARG A 201 9.13 -24.88 -18.61
CA ARG A 201 8.03 -24.29 -19.40
C ARG A 201 6.73 -24.29 -18.63
N GLU A 202 6.42 -25.39 -17.95
CA GLU A 202 5.20 -25.52 -17.17
C GLU A 202 5.21 -24.59 -15.95
N ALA A 203 6.32 -24.57 -15.19
CA ALA A 203 6.46 -23.73 -14.01
C ALA A 203 6.40 -22.22 -14.32
N LEU A 204 6.88 -21.80 -15.49
CA LEU A 204 6.85 -20.39 -15.92
C LEU A 204 5.58 -20.03 -16.70
N SER A 205 4.70 -20.99 -17.04
CA SER A 205 3.52 -20.79 -17.90
C SER A 205 2.55 -19.72 -17.38
N GLY A 206 2.50 -19.51 -16.07
CA GLY A 206 1.70 -18.45 -15.42
C GLY A 206 2.23 -17.03 -15.63
N ASN A 207 3.43 -16.84 -16.19
CA ASN A 207 4.04 -15.53 -16.41
C ASN A 207 4.03 -15.16 -17.90
N LEU A 208 3.12 -14.26 -18.28
CA LEU A 208 2.98 -13.83 -19.66
C LEU A 208 4.05 -12.80 -20.04
N CYS A 209 4.65 -12.98 -21.23
CA CYS A 209 5.65 -12.07 -21.80
C CYS A 209 5.19 -11.55 -23.16
N ARG A 210 4.77 -10.28 -23.22
CA ARG A 210 4.32 -9.67 -24.48
C ARG A 210 5.46 -9.43 -25.48
N CYS A 211 6.69 -9.30 -25.00
CA CYS A 211 7.90 -9.23 -25.82
C CYS A 211 8.24 -10.55 -26.52
N GLY A 212 7.66 -11.68 -26.09
CA GLY A 212 7.89 -12.99 -26.70
C GLY A 212 9.24 -13.62 -26.34
N ALA A 213 9.90 -13.21 -25.25
CA ALA A 213 11.24 -13.69 -24.88
C ALA A 213 11.26 -15.06 -24.16
N TYR A 214 10.24 -15.91 -24.35
CA TYR A 214 10.06 -17.14 -23.57
C TYR A 214 11.25 -18.09 -23.65
N ASP A 215 11.80 -18.31 -24.84
CA ASP A 215 12.94 -19.21 -25.00
C ASP A 215 14.20 -18.72 -24.28
N HIS A 216 14.41 -17.40 -24.22
CA HIS A 216 15.52 -16.82 -23.45
C HIS A 216 15.34 -17.00 -21.95
N TYR A 217 14.11 -16.86 -21.44
CA TYR A 217 13.82 -17.18 -20.03
C TYR A 217 14.06 -18.64 -19.73
N LEU A 218 13.62 -19.55 -20.61
CA LEU A 218 13.85 -20.99 -20.43
C LEU A 218 15.34 -21.33 -20.48
N ASN A 219 16.11 -20.76 -21.41
CA ASN A 219 17.57 -20.90 -21.43
C ASN A 219 18.18 -20.40 -20.11
N GLY A 220 17.69 -19.26 -19.61
CA GLY A 220 18.05 -18.69 -18.32
C GLY A 220 17.82 -19.64 -17.15
N VAL A 221 16.65 -20.27 -17.07
CA VAL A 221 16.33 -21.26 -16.03
C VAL A 221 17.30 -22.44 -16.10
N MET A 222 17.52 -22.99 -17.29
CA MET A 222 18.44 -24.13 -17.46
C MET A 222 19.90 -23.73 -17.13
N SER A 223 20.29 -22.50 -17.43
CA SER A 223 21.61 -21.95 -17.11
C SER A 223 21.79 -21.74 -15.61
N ALA A 224 20.77 -21.23 -14.92
CA ALA A 224 20.74 -21.08 -13.47
C ALA A 224 20.78 -22.44 -12.76
N ALA A 225 20.03 -23.43 -13.23
CA ALA A 225 20.05 -24.80 -12.68
C ALA A 225 21.46 -25.39 -12.70
N ARG A 226 22.19 -25.24 -13.83
CA ARG A 226 23.58 -25.69 -13.93
C ARG A 226 24.52 -24.95 -12.99
N GLU A 227 24.29 -23.67 -12.74
CA GLU A 227 25.11 -22.86 -11.83
C GLU A 227 24.88 -23.26 -10.37
N ILE A 228 23.63 -23.41 -9.96
CA ILE A 228 23.25 -23.84 -8.61
C ILE A 228 23.84 -25.22 -8.29
N ASN A 229 23.84 -26.15 -9.24
CA ASN A 229 24.38 -27.51 -9.04
C ASN A 229 25.92 -27.59 -9.07
N ARG A 230 26.62 -26.50 -9.42
CA ARG A 230 28.10 -26.46 -9.46
C ARG A 230 28.72 -25.91 -8.17
N GLY A 231 27.94 -25.19 -7.36
CA GLY A 231 28.33 -24.70 -6.03
C GLY A 231 27.97 -25.69 -4.95
#